data_AF-A0AAV2GK05-F1
#
_entry.id   AF-A0AAV2GK05-F1
#
_cell.length_a   1.000
_cell.length_b   1.000
_cell.length_c   1.000
_cell.angle_alpha   90.00
_cell.angle_beta   90.00
_cell.angle_gamma   90.00
#
_symmetry.space_group_name_H-M   'P 1'
#
loop_
_entity.id
_entity.type
_entity.pdbx_description
1 polymer ?
#
loop_
_entity_poly.entity_id
_entity_poly.type
_entity_poly.pdbx_seq_one_letter_code
_entity_poly.pdbx_strand_id
1 'polypeptide(L)'
;MQTTLLPISICDEIDKRIRRFIWGSTTNKRRVHLVHWEQVCQPKEKGGLGLKKAHELNLAFLAKLAWCFLKNIDDLWVKVIEAKYFKLAGGVLTPKSVARCLTLWWGMRRSWPLMQEGMAMCVKDDRSTAFWTDRWLDPALTLIDHIRGDSQLVDPTIPITAAFEESGKWNENFLLSCLPREIALQVLASPAPREEAGEDEAFWGPKANGQFCVKSAYEIAIGQADTGQSLD
;
A
#
# COMPACT_ATOMS: atom_id res chain seq x y z
N MET A 1 8.14 -4.47 17.72
CA MET A 1 7.66 -3.96 16.42
C MET A 1 8.83 -3.22 15.79
N GLN A 2 9.20 -3.50 14.54
CA GLN A 2 10.33 -2.81 13.89
C GLN A 2 9.86 -1.43 13.43
N THR A 3 10.48 -0.38 13.95
CA THR A 3 10.06 1.01 13.74
C THR A 3 11.05 1.81 12.88
N THR A 4 12.20 1.22 12.56
CA THR A 4 13.28 1.90 11.83
C THR A 4 13.48 1.24 10.49
N LEU A 5 13.63 2.06 9.45
CA LEU A 5 14.14 1.62 8.16
C LEU A 5 15.63 1.29 8.32
N LEU A 6 15.97 0.03 8.08
CA LEU A 6 17.34 -0.44 8.15
C LEU A 6 18.09 0.00 6.90
N PRO A 7 19.36 0.45 7.04
CA PRO A 7 20.22 0.62 5.88
C PRO A 7 20.34 -0.69 5.10
N ILE A 8 20.35 -0.60 3.78
CA ILE A 8 20.43 -1.75 2.87
C ILE A 8 21.66 -2.62 3.22
N SER A 9 22.79 -2.00 3.55
CA SER A 9 24.01 -2.71 3.96
C SER A 9 23.84 -3.62 5.19
N ILE A 10 22.97 -3.23 6.14
CA ILE A 10 22.65 -4.05 7.31
C ILE A 10 21.75 -5.22 6.90
N CYS A 11 20.75 -4.97 6.06
CA CYS A 11 19.89 -6.02 5.49
C CYS A 11 20.73 -7.04 4.71
N ASP A 12 21.66 -6.57 3.88
CA ASP A 12 22.59 -7.42 3.13
C ASP A 12 23.50 -8.24 4.05
N GLU A 13 23.93 -7.69 5.18
CA GLU A 13 24.71 -8.43 6.17
C GLU A 13 23.88 -9.52 6.85
N ILE A 14 22.62 -9.22 7.19
CA ILE A 14 21.67 -10.21 7.74
C ILE A 14 21.49 -11.35 6.73
N ASP A 15 21.16 -11.04 5.48
CA ASP A 15 20.98 -12.02 4.41
C ASP A 15 22.27 -12.79 4.14
N LYS A 16 23.44 -12.15 4.25
CA LYS A 16 24.75 -12.81 4.14
C LYS A 16 25.00 -13.78 5.30
N ARG A 17 24.55 -13.48 6.51
CA ARG A 17 24.67 -14.41 7.66
C ARG A 17 23.72 -15.60 7.50
N ILE A 18 22.50 -15.37 7.05
CA ILE A 18 21.53 -16.44 6.75
C ILE A 18 22.06 -17.36 5.65
N ARG A 19 22.58 -16.79 4.55
CA ARG A 19 23.25 -17.55 3.48
C ARG A 19 24.45 -18.34 4.01
N ARG A 20 25.31 -17.75 4.84
CA ARG A 20 26.44 -18.48 5.42
C ARG A 20 25.99 -19.69 6.24
N PHE A 21 24.92 -19.55 7.02
CA PHE A 21 24.34 -20.63 7.78
C PHE A 21 23.85 -21.79 6.89
N ILE A 22 23.05 -21.48 5.86
CA ILE A 22 22.45 -22.51 4.99
C ILE A 22 23.52 -23.29 4.20
N TRP A 23 24.52 -22.61 3.66
CA TRP A 23 25.60 -23.27 2.90
C TRP A 23 26.78 -23.72 3.78
N GLY A 24 26.65 -23.66 5.11
CA GLY A 24 27.69 -24.10 6.04
C GLY A 24 29.03 -23.39 5.87
N SER A 25 29.01 -22.12 5.44
CA SER A 25 30.19 -21.28 5.31
C SER A 25 30.56 -20.70 6.67
N THR A 26 31.80 -20.93 7.11
CA THR A 26 32.37 -20.33 8.33
C THR A 26 33.35 -19.22 7.96
N THR A 27 33.82 -18.47 8.96
CA THR A 27 34.86 -17.44 8.77
C THR A 27 36.11 -17.99 8.10
N ASN A 28 36.48 -19.25 8.38
CA ASN A 28 37.68 -19.89 7.85
C ASN A 28 37.42 -20.83 6.66
N LYS A 29 36.15 -21.13 6.34
CA LYS A 29 35.79 -22.04 5.23
C LYS A 29 34.63 -21.47 4.44
N ARG A 30 34.95 -20.89 3.28
CA ARG A 30 33.94 -20.42 2.32
C ARG A 30 33.43 -21.61 1.50
N ARG A 31 32.10 -21.79 1.44
CA ARG A 31 31.47 -22.75 0.52
C ARG A 31 30.86 -22.02 -0.66
N VAL A 32 30.75 -22.73 -1.79
CA VAL A 32 30.10 -22.20 -2.99
C VAL A 32 28.59 -22.18 -2.78
N HIS A 33 27.97 -21.05 -3.10
CA HIS A 33 26.52 -20.91 -3.07
C HIS A 33 25.99 -21.36 -4.44
N LEU A 34 25.42 -22.56 -4.50
CA LEU A 34 24.98 -23.18 -5.76
C LEU A 34 23.63 -22.66 -6.27
N VAL A 35 22.89 -21.90 -5.47
CA VAL A 35 21.57 -21.38 -5.81
C VAL A 35 21.52 -19.88 -5.51
N HIS A 36 20.95 -19.11 -6.43
CA HIS A 36 20.73 -17.67 -6.25
C HIS A 36 19.85 -17.38 -5.02
N TRP A 37 20.14 -16.28 -4.32
CA TRP A 37 19.39 -15.93 -3.12
C TRP A 37 17.92 -15.62 -3.42
N GLU A 38 17.67 -14.99 -4.56
CA GLU A 38 16.33 -14.73 -5.11
C GLU A 38 15.51 -16.02 -5.20
N GLN A 39 16.08 -17.08 -5.78
CA GLN A 39 15.42 -18.38 -5.92
C GLN A 39 15.14 -19.03 -4.57
N VAL A 40 16.07 -18.88 -3.61
CA VAL A 40 15.92 -19.42 -2.26
C VAL A 40 14.78 -18.71 -1.51
N CYS A 41 14.61 -17.41 -1.76
CA CYS A 41 13.57 -16.59 -1.15
C CYS A 41 12.18 -16.76 -1.77
N GLN A 42 12.08 -17.40 -2.94
CA GLN A 42 10.79 -17.69 -3.56
C GLN A 42 9.92 -18.59 -2.64
N PRO A 43 8.59 -18.49 -2.73
CA PRO A 43 7.67 -19.41 -2.05
C PRO A 43 7.97 -20.87 -2.39
N LYS A 44 7.59 -21.79 -1.49
CA LYS A 44 7.80 -23.24 -1.68
C LYS A 44 7.05 -23.74 -2.91
N GLU A 45 5.89 -23.16 -3.18
CA GLU A 45 5.04 -23.43 -4.34
C GLU A 45 5.73 -23.05 -5.67
N LYS A 46 6.68 -22.11 -5.62
CA LYS A 46 7.51 -21.68 -6.76
C LYS A 46 8.91 -22.32 -6.75
N GLY A 47 9.12 -23.36 -5.95
CA GLY A 47 10.39 -24.11 -5.87
C GLY A 47 11.50 -23.44 -5.05
N GLY A 48 11.18 -22.44 -4.23
CA GLY A 48 12.11 -21.84 -3.26
C GLY A 48 12.00 -22.45 -1.85
N LEU A 49 12.71 -21.88 -0.88
CA LEU A 49 12.65 -22.27 0.53
C LEU A 49 11.65 -21.42 1.35
N GLY A 50 11.09 -20.36 0.75
CA GLY A 50 10.21 -19.41 1.42
C GLY A 50 10.92 -18.48 2.41
N LEU A 51 12.25 -18.39 2.33
CA LEU A 51 13.03 -17.46 3.16
C LEU A 51 12.75 -16.02 2.76
N LYS A 52 12.83 -15.11 3.72
CA LYS A 52 12.48 -13.71 3.53
C LYS A 52 13.74 -12.86 3.44
N LYS A 53 13.85 -12.05 2.38
CA LYS A 53 14.91 -11.04 2.26
C LYS A 53 14.70 -9.98 3.34
N ALA A 54 15.77 -9.60 4.04
CA ALA A 54 15.67 -8.74 5.21
C ALA A 54 15.10 -7.34 4.90
N HIS A 55 15.43 -6.79 3.73
CA HIS A 55 15.01 -5.46 3.32
C HIS A 55 13.50 -5.39 3.07
N GLU A 56 12.97 -6.25 2.22
CA GLU A 56 11.53 -6.32 1.88
C GLU A 56 10.70 -6.68 3.12
N LEU A 57 11.25 -7.52 4.00
CA LEU A 57 10.61 -7.84 5.28
C LEU A 57 10.56 -6.62 6.22
N ASN A 58 11.63 -5.82 6.26
CA ASN A 58 11.63 -4.57 7.01
C ASN A 58 10.57 -3.60 6.48
N LEU A 59 10.47 -3.43 5.15
CA LEU A 59 9.44 -2.61 4.53
C LEU A 59 8.03 -3.10 4.87
N ALA A 60 7.78 -4.41 4.82
CA ALA A 60 6.48 -4.99 5.20
C ALA A 60 6.13 -4.74 6.68
N PHE A 61 7.12 -4.74 7.59
CA PHE A 61 6.89 -4.36 8.99
C PHE A 61 6.61 -2.87 9.17
N LEU A 62 7.29 -2.00 8.42
CA LEU A 62 7.02 -0.57 8.43
C LEU A 62 5.64 -0.24 7.85
N ALA A 63 5.22 -0.96 6.81
CA ALA A 63 3.88 -0.87 6.25
C ALA A 63 2.81 -1.27 7.26
N LYS A 64 3.08 -2.30 8.09
CA LYS A 64 2.19 -2.65 9.21
C LYS A 64 2.05 -1.49 10.19
N LEU A 65 3.15 -0.81 10.50
CA LEU A 65 3.13 0.34 11.40
C LEU A 65 2.35 1.51 10.79
N ALA A 66 2.53 1.79 9.51
CA ALA A 66 1.74 2.79 8.78
C ALA A 66 0.24 2.43 8.73
N TRP A 67 -0.09 1.15 8.56
CA TRP A 67 -1.47 0.67 8.65
C TRP A 67 -2.08 0.91 10.04
N CYS A 68 -1.33 0.60 11.10
CA CYS A 68 -1.76 0.91 12.47
C CYS A 68 -1.91 2.41 12.72
N PHE A 69 -1.04 3.24 12.12
CA PHE A 69 -1.16 4.71 12.19
C PHE A 69 -2.49 5.18 11.59
N LEU A 70 -2.92 4.61 10.47
CA LEU A 70 -4.19 4.94 9.83
C LEU A 70 -5.41 4.46 10.63
N LYS A 71 -5.38 3.22 11.15
CA LYS A 71 -6.55 2.61 11.79
C LYS A 71 -6.74 3.00 13.25
N ASN A 72 -5.66 3.31 13.97
CA ASN A 72 -5.71 3.56 15.40
C ASN A 72 -5.45 5.04 15.73
N ILE A 73 -6.27 5.93 15.17
CA ILE A 73 -6.11 7.39 15.34
C ILE A 73 -6.09 7.79 16.83
N ASP A 74 -6.77 7.01 17.68
CA ASP A 74 -6.86 7.28 19.11
C ASP A 74 -5.64 6.91 19.95
N ASP A 75 -4.73 6.11 19.40
CA ASP A 75 -3.53 5.68 20.11
C ASP A 75 -2.62 6.87 20.42
N LEU A 76 -2.07 6.91 21.64
CA LEU A 76 -1.21 8.02 22.09
C LEU A 76 -0.01 8.27 21.15
N TRP A 77 0.61 7.20 20.63
CA TRP A 77 1.75 7.32 19.73
C TRP A 77 1.36 7.94 18.39
N VAL A 78 0.13 7.69 17.89
CA VAL A 78 -0.42 8.30 16.69
C VAL A 78 -0.64 9.79 16.93
N LYS A 79 -1.32 10.16 18.02
CA LYS A 79 -1.55 11.56 18.43
C LYS A 79 -0.25 12.34 18.57
N VAL A 80 0.80 11.73 19.12
CA VAL A 80 2.14 12.36 19.23
C VAL A 80 2.78 12.58 17.87
N ILE A 81 2.71 11.61 16.95
CA ILE A 81 3.24 11.75 15.59
C ILE A 81 2.45 12.82 14.83
N GLU A 82 1.13 12.78 14.90
CA GLU A 82 0.24 13.76 14.28
C GLU A 82 0.58 15.18 14.77
N ALA A 83 0.61 15.39 16.09
CA ALA A 83 0.95 16.68 16.67
C ALA A 83 2.36 17.16 16.30
N LYS A 84 3.32 16.24 16.09
CA LYS A 84 4.71 16.59 15.76
C LYS A 84 4.94 16.84 14.28
N TYR A 85 4.31 16.05 13.40
CA TYR A 85 4.57 16.04 11.96
C TYR A 85 3.47 16.62 11.11
N PHE A 86 2.31 16.95 11.67
CA PHE A 86 1.20 17.53 10.93
C PHE A 86 0.76 18.85 11.56
N LYS A 87 0.25 19.75 10.73
CA LYS A 87 -0.49 20.96 11.13
C LYS A 87 -1.91 20.82 10.61
N LEU A 88 -2.87 21.18 11.44
CA LEU A 88 -4.22 21.46 10.97
C LEU A 88 -4.19 22.83 10.26
N ALA A 89 -4.39 22.83 8.95
CA ALA A 89 -4.53 24.04 8.15
C ALA A 89 -5.85 23.95 7.38
N GLY A 90 -6.83 24.79 7.73
CA GLY A 90 -8.13 24.80 7.08
C GLY A 90 -8.93 23.49 7.23
N GLY A 91 -8.74 22.74 8.32
CA GLY A 91 -9.40 21.44 8.53
C GLY A 91 -8.67 20.24 7.90
N VAL A 92 -7.61 20.48 7.12
CA VAL A 92 -6.80 19.43 6.49
C VAL A 92 -5.49 19.24 7.24
N LEU A 93 -5.13 17.99 7.52
CA LEU A 93 -3.82 17.64 8.09
C LEU A 93 -2.74 17.78 7.01
N THR A 94 -1.88 18.77 7.18
CA THR A 94 -0.77 19.05 6.25
C THR A 94 0.57 18.70 6.90
N PRO A 95 1.50 18.02 6.20
CA PRO A 95 2.80 17.70 6.75
C PRO A 95 3.60 18.95 7.11
N LYS A 96 4.14 18.99 8.32
CA LYS A 96 5.14 19.97 8.77
C LYS A 96 6.45 19.70 8.03
N SER A 97 7.06 20.76 7.50
CA SER A 97 8.49 20.71 7.16
C SER A 97 9.29 20.60 8.46
N VAL A 98 9.67 19.37 8.84
CA VAL A 98 10.46 19.10 10.04
C VAL A 98 11.87 18.70 9.62
N ALA A 99 12.86 19.55 9.92
CA ALA A 99 14.27 19.31 9.59
C ALA A 99 14.85 18.04 10.26
N ARG A 100 14.28 17.61 11.39
CA ARG A 100 14.65 16.38 12.11
C ARG A 100 13.45 15.46 12.25
N CYS A 101 13.24 14.62 11.24
CA CYS A 101 12.22 13.58 11.31
C CYS A 101 12.70 12.38 12.15
N LEU A 102 11.82 11.86 13.00
CA LEU A 102 12.05 10.64 13.75
C LEU A 102 12.22 9.50 12.73
N THR A 103 13.12 8.55 13.04
CA THR A 103 13.35 7.36 12.21
C THR A 103 12.06 6.60 11.90
N LEU A 104 11.11 6.66 12.84
CA LEU A 104 9.79 6.07 12.70
C LEU A 104 8.95 6.71 11.60
N TRP A 105 8.84 8.04 11.56
CA TRP A 105 8.09 8.73 10.50
C TRP A 105 8.72 8.51 9.12
N TRP A 106 10.06 8.58 9.04
CA TRP A 106 10.78 8.26 7.81
C TRP A 106 10.50 6.83 7.34
N GLY A 107 10.55 5.86 8.25
CA GLY A 107 10.26 4.46 7.92
C GLY A 107 8.83 4.28 7.40
N MET A 108 7.84 4.85 8.09
CA MET A 108 6.44 4.79 7.65
C MET A 108 6.24 5.46 6.28
N ARG A 109 6.81 6.66 6.08
CA ARG A 109 6.75 7.38 4.81
C ARG A 109 7.37 6.56 3.67
N ARG A 110 8.48 5.87 3.91
CA ARG A 110 9.12 5.03 2.89
C ARG A 110 8.29 3.79 2.54
N SER A 111 7.59 3.22 3.52
CA SER A 111 6.67 2.09 3.29
C SER A 111 5.27 2.51 2.82
N TRP A 112 5.00 3.81 2.73
CA TRP A 112 3.67 4.34 2.39
C TRP A 112 3.19 3.90 1.00
N PRO A 113 4.01 3.92 -0.06
CA PRO A 113 3.57 3.44 -1.38
C PRO A 113 3.17 1.97 -1.38
N LEU A 114 3.95 1.12 -0.69
CA LEU A 114 3.63 -0.31 -0.51
C LEU A 114 2.31 -0.50 0.25
N MET A 115 2.08 0.29 1.30
CA MET A 115 0.81 0.26 2.02
C MET A 115 -0.35 0.70 1.12
N GLN A 116 -0.19 1.78 0.35
CA GLN A 116 -1.20 2.25 -0.59
C GLN A 116 -1.54 1.20 -1.65
N GLU A 117 -0.54 0.46 -2.16
CA GLU A 117 -0.76 -0.62 -3.13
C GLU A 117 -1.65 -1.74 -2.59
N GLY A 118 -1.49 -2.11 -1.32
CA GLY A 118 -2.33 -3.12 -0.68
C GLY A 118 -3.62 -2.59 -0.05
N MET A 119 -3.82 -1.26 -0.05
CA MET A 119 -4.99 -0.62 0.55
C MET A 119 -6.12 -0.47 -0.47
N ALA A 120 -7.33 -0.80 -0.04
CA ALA A 120 -8.56 -0.57 -0.78
C ALA A 120 -9.57 0.16 0.13
N MET A 121 -10.50 0.90 -0.47
CA MET A 121 -11.49 1.71 0.23
C MET A 121 -12.88 1.08 0.12
N CYS A 122 -13.57 0.93 1.25
CA CYS A 122 -14.98 0.59 1.28
C CYS A 122 -15.79 1.89 1.37
N VAL A 123 -16.45 2.22 0.28
CA VAL A 123 -17.22 3.46 0.13
C VAL A 123 -18.51 3.37 0.91
N LYS A 124 -18.78 4.38 1.72
CA LYS A 124 -20.00 4.52 2.50
C LYS A 124 -20.60 5.90 2.33
N ASP A 125 -20.01 6.93 2.93
CA ASP A 125 -20.49 8.31 2.88
C ASP A 125 -19.80 9.16 1.81
N ASP A 126 -18.79 8.61 1.12
CA ASP A 126 -18.11 9.23 -0.03
C ASP A 126 -17.37 10.55 0.30
N ARG A 127 -17.08 10.80 1.57
CA ARG A 127 -16.42 12.05 1.97
C ARG A 127 -14.90 12.00 1.85
N SER A 128 -14.32 10.80 1.77
CA SER A 128 -12.88 10.60 1.87
C SER A 128 -12.29 9.73 0.76
N THR A 129 -13.12 9.33 -0.21
CA THR A 129 -12.69 8.45 -1.32
C THR A 129 -12.71 9.21 -2.64
N ALA A 130 -11.57 9.21 -3.33
CA ALA A 130 -11.45 9.76 -4.67
C ALA A 130 -11.84 8.71 -5.73
N PHE A 131 -12.73 9.08 -6.65
CA PHE A 131 -13.28 8.17 -7.65
C PHE A 131 -12.20 7.52 -8.52
N TRP A 132 -11.20 8.29 -8.98
CA TRP A 132 -10.22 7.82 -9.95
C TRP A 132 -9.00 7.13 -9.34
N THR A 133 -8.46 7.70 -8.25
CA THR A 133 -7.16 7.33 -7.70
C THR A 133 -7.24 6.27 -6.61
N ASP A 134 -8.38 6.15 -5.93
CA ASP A 134 -8.52 5.18 -4.84
C ASP A 134 -9.02 3.84 -5.36
N ARG A 135 -8.58 2.76 -4.70
CA ARG A 135 -8.97 1.39 -5.02
C ARG A 135 -10.25 1.02 -4.29
N TRP A 136 -11.40 1.39 -4.84
CA TRP A 136 -12.69 1.16 -4.16
C TRP A 136 -13.59 0.12 -4.84
N LEU A 137 -13.37 -0.14 -6.14
CA LEU A 137 -14.12 -1.13 -6.90
C LEU A 137 -13.51 -2.54 -6.79
N ASP A 138 -12.22 -2.64 -7.07
CA ASP A 138 -11.43 -3.86 -6.96
C ASP A 138 -10.10 -3.51 -6.28
N PRO A 139 -9.65 -4.25 -5.25
CA PRO A 139 -8.37 -3.99 -4.60
C PRO A 139 -7.13 -4.08 -5.50
N ALA A 140 -7.25 -4.63 -6.71
CA ALA A 140 -6.19 -4.67 -7.70
C ALA A 140 -6.28 -3.55 -8.76
N LEU A 141 -7.32 -2.71 -8.73
CA LEU A 141 -7.64 -1.79 -9.82
C LEU A 141 -7.83 -0.35 -9.34
N THR A 142 -7.17 0.57 -10.06
CA THR A 142 -7.38 2.01 -9.99
C THR A 142 -8.05 2.47 -11.29
N LEU A 143 -9.16 3.19 -11.20
CA LEU A 143 -9.95 3.56 -12.39
C LEU A 143 -9.17 4.48 -13.33
N ILE A 144 -8.24 5.29 -12.79
CA ILE A 144 -7.42 6.22 -13.57
C ILE A 144 -6.56 5.51 -14.63
N ASP A 145 -6.10 4.28 -14.37
CA ASP A 145 -5.24 3.53 -15.29
C ASP A 145 -6.01 2.95 -16.48
N HIS A 146 -7.34 3.02 -16.44
CA HIS A 146 -8.23 2.45 -17.43
C HIS A 146 -9.07 3.50 -18.18
N ILE A 147 -8.73 4.78 -18.11
CA ILE A 147 -9.47 5.83 -18.84
C ILE A 147 -9.30 5.65 -20.36
N ARG A 148 -10.39 5.75 -21.12
CA ARG A 148 -10.44 5.63 -22.59
C ARG A 148 -9.85 6.83 -23.36
N GLY A 149 -9.21 7.77 -22.67
CA GLY A 149 -8.72 9.05 -23.20
C GLY A 149 -7.54 9.58 -22.38
N ASP A 150 -7.22 10.86 -22.53
CA ASP A 150 -6.11 11.49 -21.80
C ASP A 150 -6.47 11.66 -20.31
N SER A 151 -5.77 10.93 -19.44
CA SER A 151 -5.96 10.98 -17.99
C SER A 151 -5.65 12.34 -17.39
N GLN A 152 -4.92 13.21 -18.09
CA GLN A 152 -4.61 14.57 -17.63
C GLN A 152 -5.80 15.53 -17.68
N LEU A 153 -6.86 15.18 -18.42
CA LEU A 153 -8.07 16.01 -18.54
C LEU A 153 -9.07 15.77 -17.41
N VAL A 154 -8.78 14.80 -16.54
CA VAL A 154 -9.67 14.38 -15.47
C VAL A 154 -9.13 14.90 -14.15
N ASP A 155 -10.01 15.50 -13.35
CA ASP A 155 -9.65 15.88 -11.98
C ASP A 155 -9.52 14.60 -11.13
N PRO A 156 -8.32 14.27 -10.60
CA PRO A 156 -8.10 13.04 -9.84
C PRO A 156 -8.78 13.07 -8.48
N THR A 157 -9.23 14.23 -8.01
CA THR A 157 -9.78 14.43 -6.66
C THR A 157 -11.30 14.41 -6.58
N ILE A 158 -11.98 14.12 -7.70
CA ILE A 158 -13.45 14.10 -7.68
C ILE A 158 -13.97 13.00 -6.73
N PRO A 159 -15.00 13.30 -5.92
CA PRO A 159 -15.67 12.30 -5.11
C PRO A 159 -16.50 11.36 -5.99
N ILE A 160 -16.91 10.21 -5.46
CA ILE A 160 -17.67 9.21 -6.21
C ILE A 160 -19.06 9.74 -6.56
N THR A 161 -19.65 10.56 -5.70
CA THR A 161 -20.91 11.30 -5.90
C THR A 161 -20.90 12.19 -7.13
N ALA A 162 -19.73 12.66 -7.59
CA ALA A 162 -19.62 13.41 -8.84
C ALA A 162 -19.94 12.57 -10.09
N ALA A 163 -19.85 11.23 -9.99
CA ALA A 163 -20.24 10.30 -11.04
C ALA A 163 -21.73 9.92 -11.00
N PHE A 164 -22.53 10.55 -10.13
CA PHE A 164 -23.98 10.36 -10.04
C PHE A 164 -24.74 11.42 -10.83
N GLU A 165 -25.93 11.05 -11.28
CA GLU A 165 -26.95 11.98 -11.79
C GLU A 165 -27.70 12.65 -10.63
N GLU A 166 -28.42 13.74 -10.94
CA GLU A 166 -29.36 14.39 -10.01
C GLU A 166 -30.43 13.43 -9.46
N SER A 167 -30.68 12.32 -10.16
CA SER A 167 -31.60 11.26 -9.77
C SER A 167 -31.09 10.35 -8.64
N GLY A 168 -29.81 10.49 -8.25
CA GLY A 168 -29.14 9.62 -7.27
C GLY A 168 -28.73 8.26 -7.83
N LYS A 169 -28.73 8.09 -9.15
CA LYS A 169 -28.20 6.91 -9.86
C LYS A 169 -26.86 7.23 -10.50
N TRP A 170 -26.08 6.19 -10.80
CA TRP A 170 -24.86 6.34 -11.57
C TRP A 170 -25.12 6.96 -12.94
N ASN A 171 -24.26 7.88 -13.38
CA ASN A 171 -24.32 8.46 -14.70
C ASN A 171 -23.73 7.47 -15.73
N GLU A 172 -24.60 6.67 -16.34
CA GLU A 172 -24.22 5.64 -17.31
C GLU A 172 -23.44 6.21 -18.50
N ASN A 173 -23.85 7.37 -19.01
CA ASN A 173 -23.23 8.00 -20.16
C ASN A 173 -21.79 8.44 -19.84
N PHE A 174 -21.59 9.05 -18.67
CA PHE A 174 -20.27 9.43 -18.18
C PHE A 174 -19.36 8.20 -18.06
N LEU A 175 -19.81 7.17 -17.34
CA LEU A 175 -19.02 5.96 -17.09
C LEU A 175 -18.65 5.22 -18.38
N LEU A 176 -19.59 5.04 -19.31
CA LEU A 176 -19.33 4.35 -20.59
C LEU A 176 -18.46 5.16 -21.54
N SER A 177 -18.47 6.49 -21.41
CA SER A 177 -17.59 7.37 -22.20
C SER A 177 -16.15 7.35 -21.69
N CYS A 178 -15.95 7.32 -20.36
CA CYS A 178 -14.63 7.40 -19.75
C CYS A 178 -13.96 6.03 -19.55
N LEU A 179 -14.71 4.95 -19.35
CA LEU A 179 -14.16 3.63 -18.98
C LEU A 179 -14.49 2.53 -20.00
N PRO A 180 -13.66 1.47 -20.08
CA PRO A 180 -13.99 0.20 -20.71
C PRO A 180 -15.35 -0.31 -20.25
N ARG A 181 -16.09 -0.91 -21.17
CA ARG A 181 -17.46 -1.36 -20.92
C ARG A 181 -17.53 -2.31 -19.73
N GLU A 182 -16.52 -3.17 -19.60
CA GLU A 182 -16.41 -4.16 -18.54
C GLU A 182 -16.32 -3.50 -17.16
N ILE A 183 -15.45 -2.49 -17.02
CA ILE A 183 -15.24 -1.76 -15.76
C ILE A 183 -16.43 -0.85 -15.46
N ALA A 184 -16.95 -0.15 -16.47
CA ALA A 184 -18.14 0.69 -16.31
C ALA A 184 -19.34 -0.12 -15.79
N LEU A 185 -19.56 -1.33 -16.31
CA LEU A 185 -20.64 -2.21 -15.84
C LEU A 185 -20.44 -2.67 -14.39
N GLN A 186 -19.20 -2.87 -13.94
CA GLN A 186 -18.93 -3.19 -12.54
C GLN A 186 -19.27 -2.02 -11.63
N VAL A 187 -18.89 -0.79 -12.02
CA VAL A 187 -19.25 0.44 -11.30
C VAL A 187 -20.76 0.60 -11.22
N LEU A 188 -21.47 0.41 -12.34
CA LEU A 188 -22.94 0.49 -12.38
C LEU A 188 -23.63 -0.54 -11.48
N ALA A 189 -23.01 -1.71 -11.28
CA ALA A 189 -23.51 -2.74 -10.39
C ALA A 189 -23.19 -2.48 -8.90
N SER A 190 -22.26 -1.55 -8.60
CA SER A 190 -21.92 -1.19 -7.23
C SER A 190 -23.07 -0.40 -6.57
N PRO A 191 -23.34 -0.64 -5.27
CA PRO A 191 -24.35 0.11 -4.56
C PRO A 191 -23.95 1.58 -4.44
N ALA A 192 -24.95 2.47 -4.52
CA ALA A 192 -24.73 3.89 -4.27
C ALA A 192 -24.28 4.14 -2.82
N PRO A 193 -23.36 5.08 -2.58
CA PRO A 193 -23.01 5.56 -1.24
C PRO A 193 -24.27 6.00 -0.47
N ARG A 194 -24.28 5.76 0.84
CA ARG A 194 -25.38 6.16 1.73
C ARG A 194 -24.79 6.84 2.96
N GLU A 195 -25.23 8.07 3.23
CA GLU A 195 -24.78 8.83 4.41
C GLU A 195 -25.04 8.09 5.73
N GLU A 196 -26.10 7.27 5.78
CA GLU A 196 -26.46 6.47 6.96
C GLU A 196 -25.49 5.31 7.26
N ALA A 197 -24.62 4.95 6.31
CA ALA A 197 -23.69 3.83 6.46
C ALA A 197 -22.43 4.17 7.29
N GLY A 198 -22.23 5.45 7.61
CA GLY A 198 -21.07 5.96 8.35
C GLY A 198 -19.86 6.25 7.47
N GLU A 199 -18.73 6.56 8.09
CA GLU A 199 -17.50 6.97 7.40
C GLU A 199 -16.93 5.83 6.53
N ASP A 200 -16.32 6.20 5.39
CA ASP A 200 -15.57 5.29 4.53
C ASP A 200 -14.49 4.54 5.32
N GLU A 201 -14.28 3.26 5.01
CA GLU A 201 -13.31 2.43 5.71
C GLU A 201 -12.24 1.85 4.78
N ALA A 202 -10.97 2.11 5.09
CA ALA A 202 -9.86 1.42 4.44
C ALA A 202 -9.81 -0.06 4.85
N PHE A 203 -9.54 -0.98 3.93
CA PHE A 203 -9.29 -2.38 4.20
C PHE A 203 -8.06 -2.88 3.43
N TRP A 204 -7.50 -4.01 3.88
CA TRP A 204 -6.34 -4.61 3.24
C TRP A 204 -6.78 -5.56 2.12
N GLY A 205 -6.65 -5.09 0.88
CA GLY A 205 -7.08 -5.75 -0.34
C GLY A 205 -6.61 -7.20 -0.54
N PRO A 206 -5.33 -7.52 -0.32
CA PRO A 206 -4.80 -8.87 -0.52
C PRO A 206 -5.40 -9.97 0.37
N LYS A 207 -6.24 -9.62 1.35
CA LYS A 207 -6.89 -10.56 2.25
C LYS A 207 -8.40 -10.39 2.20
N ALA A 208 -9.12 -11.50 2.03
CA ALA A 208 -10.59 -11.52 1.99
C ALA A 208 -11.25 -11.04 3.30
N ASN A 209 -10.55 -11.10 4.44
CA ASN A 209 -11.05 -10.58 5.71
C ASN A 209 -10.74 -9.08 5.93
N GLY A 210 -10.09 -8.42 4.96
CA GLY A 210 -9.71 -7.01 5.04
C GLY A 210 -8.63 -6.67 6.07
N GLN A 211 -8.06 -7.68 6.75
CA GLN A 211 -7.06 -7.45 7.79
C GLN A 211 -5.64 -7.42 7.23
N PHE A 212 -4.85 -6.47 7.71
CA PHE A 212 -3.44 -6.37 7.34
C PHE A 212 -2.65 -7.62 7.74
N CYS A 213 -1.88 -8.16 6.80
CA CYS A 213 -0.95 -9.25 7.05
C CYS A 213 0.43 -8.93 6.49
N VAL A 214 1.46 -9.11 7.33
CA VAL A 214 2.87 -8.89 6.92
C VAL A 214 3.27 -9.82 5.76
N LYS A 215 2.70 -11.03 5.68
CA LYS A 215 2.99 -11.96 4.59
C LYS A 215 2.60 -11.38 3.23
N SER A 216 1.38 -10.86 3.10
CA SER A 216 0.91 -10.23 1.85
C SER A 216 1.61 -8.91 1.56
N ALA A 217 1.91 -8.11 2.59
CA ALA A 217 2.70 -6.88 2.41
C ALA A 217 4.11 -7.17 1.90
N TYR A 218 4.72 -8.27 2.34
CA TYR A 218 6.01 -8.74 1.84
C TYR A 218 5.92 -9.25 0.39
N GLU A 219 4.82 -9.90 0.01
CA GLU A 219 4.61 -10.33 -1.38
C GLU A 219 4.50 -9.14 -2.33
N ILE A 220 3.81 -8.06 -1.92
CA ILE A 220 3.78 -6.77 -2.64
C ILE A 220 5.19 -6.17 -2.71
N ALA A 221 5.93 -6.15 -1.60
CA ALA A 221 7.29 -5.60 -1.54
C ALA A 221 8.24 -6.26 -2.54
N ILE A 222 8.16 -7.59 -2.69
CA ILE A 222 8.94 -8.31 -3.72
C ILE A 222 8.48 -7.91 -5.12
N GLY A 223 7.17 -7.83 -5.37
CA GLY A 223 6.63 -7.45 -6.67
C GLY A 223 7.17 -6.09 -7.15
N GLN A 224 7.25 -5.11 -6.24
CA GLN A 224 7.83 -3.78 -6.51
C GLN A 224 9.33 -3.85 -6.82
N ALA A 225 10.08 -4.69 -6.08
CA ALA A 225 11.51 -4.88 -6.31
C ALA A 225 11.80 -5.54 -7.67
N ASP A 226 10.98 -6.50 -8.08
CA ASP A 226 11.13 -7.23 -9.35
C ASP A 226 10.75 -6.35 -10.56
N THR A 227 9.86 -5.36 -10.38
CA THR A 227 9.43 -4.41 -11.44
C THR A 227 10.40 -3.23 -11.62
N GLY A 228 11.49 -3.17 -10.85
CA GLY A 228 12.52 -2.14 -10.99
C GLY A 228 12.06 -0.74 -10.57
N GLN A 229 10.93 -0.63 -9.89
CA GLN A 229 10.54 0.61 -9.20
C GLN A 229 11.37 0.74 -7.93
N SER A 230 12.67 1.04 -8.10
CA SER A 230 13.52 1.53 -7.03
C SER A 230 12.92 2.85 -6.58
N LEU A 231 12.18 2.82 -5.47
CA LEU A 231 11.95 4.01 -4.67
C LEU A 231 13.34 4.43 -4.21
N ASP A 232 13.97 5.38 -4.90
CA ASP A 232 15.11 6.15 -4.42
C ASP A 232 14.58 7.44 -3.77
#